data_AF-A0A506XZI3-F1
#
_entry.id   AF-A0A506XZI3-F1
#
_cell.length_a   1.000
_cell.length_b   1.000
_cell.length_c   1.000
_cell.angle_alpha   90.00
_cell.angle_beta   90.00
_cell.angle_gamma   90.00
#
_symmetry.space_group_name_H-M   'P 1'
#
loop_
_entity.id
_entity.type
_entity.pdbx_description
1 polymer ?
#
loop_
_entity_poly.entity_id
_entity_poly.type
_entity_poly.pdbx_seq_one_letter_code
_entity_poly.pdbx_strand_id
1 'polypeptide(L)'
;MRVLLVDDQELVRTGFRAILSAQPGIEVVGEAGDGIAAVGAAAELEPDVICMDVQMPGIDGLEATRRIVDAGSRAAILVLTTFDSDDYLFRALAAGASGFLLKTARPEHLVEAVRVLAAGDALLSPEVTRRVIERFGARAGAHAGGADAAGSTTASADGGPASRSAAAGSGAAGVGPAGVGPAGV
;
A
#
# COMPACT_ATOMS: atom_id res chain seq x y z
N MET A 1 25.52 -4.17 7.13
CA MET A 1 24.29 -3.65 6.53
C MET A 1 24.10 -2.22 7.01
N ARG A 2 23.79 -1.33 6.07
CA ARG A 2 23.67 0.12 6.25
C ARG A 2 22.21 0.50 6.21
N VAL A 3 21.74 1.15 7.27
CA VAL A 3 20.33 1.49 7.46
C VAL A 3 20.16 3.00 7.55
N LEU A 4 19.19 3.54 6.82
CA LEU A 4 18.72 4.91 6.94
C LEU A 4 17.40 4.92 7.71
N LEU A 5 17.30 5.76 8.75
CA LEU A 5 16.07 5.95 9.52
C LEU A 5 15.38 7.25 9.09
N VAL A 6 14.08 7.19 8.81
CA VAL A 6 13.29 8.33 8.37
C VAL A 6 12.00 8.37 9.16
N ASP A 7 11.83 9.42 9.96
CA ASP A 7 10.67 9.61 10.83
C ASP A 7 10.62 11.08 11.23
N ASP A 8 9.46 11.71 11.37
CA ASP A 8 9.39 13.10 11.83
C ASP A 8 9.60 13.23 13.36
N GLN A 9 9.43 12.14 14.10
CA GLN A 9 9.58 12.10 15.55
C GLN A 9 10.99 11.70 16.00
N GLU A 10 11.75 12.67 16.51
CA GLU A 10 13.11 12.48 17.01
C GLU A 10 13.24 11.39 18.08
N LEU A 11 12.26 11.28 18.98
CA LEU A 11 12.24 10.24 20.02
C LEU A 11 12.17 8.83 19.41
N VAL A 12 11.38 8.67 18.35
CA VAL A 12 11.22 7.40 17.64
C VAL A 12 12.52 7.03 16.93
N ARG A 13 13.13 7.98 16.20
CA ARG A 13 14.43 7.74 15.54
C ARG A 13 15.52 7.37 16.54
N THR A 14 15.58 8.05 17.67
CA THR A 14 16.54 7.76 18.74
C THR A 14 16.35 6.34 19.28
N GLY A 15 15.11 5.92 19.53
CA GLY A 15 14.78 4.57 20.00
C GLY A 15 15.16 3.48 18.99
N PHE A 16 14.75 3.65 17.73
CA PHE A 16 15.09 2.69 16.67
C PHE A 16 16.59 2.65 16.39
N ARG A 17 17.28 3.79 16.40
CA ARG A 17 18.74 3.83 16.30
C ARG A 17 19.39 3.04 17.43
N ALA A 18 18.95 3.21 18.67
CA ALA A 18 19.50 2.48 19.80
C ALA A 18 19.30 0.97 19.66
N ILE A 19 18.10 0.53 19.25
CA ILE A 19 17.77 -0.88 19.02
C ILE A 19 18.64 -1.48 17.92
N LEU A 20 18.72 -0.81 16.77
CA LEU A 20 19.45 -1.30 15.59
C LEU A 20 20.96 -1.27 15.81
N SER A 21 21.50 -0.21 16.39
CA SER A 21 22.94 -0.05 16.61
C SER A 21 23.49 -1.02 17.67
N ALA A 22 22.63 -1.56 18.54
CA ALA A 22 23.02 -2.63 19.47
C ALA A 22 23.21 -3.99 18.76
N GLN A 23 22.77 -4.12 17.51
CA GLN A 23 22.84 -5.38 16.77
C GLN A 23 24.14 -5.51 15.97
N PRO A 24 24.89 -6.62 16.13
CA PRO A 24 26.07 -6.87 15.31
C PRO A 24 25.74 -6.90 13.81
N GLY A 25 26.52 -6.15 13.03
CA GLY A 25 26.42 -6.09 11.57
C GLY A 25 25.36 -5.11 11.02
N ILE A 26 24.69 -4.34 11.90
CA ILE A 26 23.77 -3.27 11.51
C ILE A 26 24.41 -1.92 11.84
N GLU A 27 24.48 -1.03 10.87
CA GLU A 27 25.01 0.32 10.99
C GLU A 27 23.95 1.33 10.57
N VAL A 28 23.57 2.25 11.45
CA VAL A 28 22.66 3.35 11.10
C VAL A 28 23.47 4.50 10.52
N VAL A 29 23.49 4.61 9.19
CA VAL A 29 24.38 5.52 8.44
C VAL A 29 23.84 6.94 8.35
N GLY A 30 22.57 7.15 8.65
CA GLY A 30 21.95 8.47 8.62
C GLY A 30 20.55 8.48 9.23
N GLU A 31 20.05 9.68 9.46
CA GLU A 31 18.69 9.98 9.86
C GLU A 31 18.12 11.10 8.99
N ALA A 32 16.82 11.05 8.70
CA ALA A 32 16.06 12.14 8.11
C ALA A 32 14.77 12.40 8.89
N GLY A 33 14.38 13.67 8.98
CA GLY A 33 13.15 14.12 9.66
C GLY A 33 11.94 14.31 8.75
N ASP A 34 12.14 14.22 7.44
CA ASP A 34 11.10 14.41 6.44
C ASP A 34 11.44 13.67 5.14
N GLY A 35 10.45 13.52 4.26
CA GLY A 35 10.61 12.76 3.03
C GLY A 35 11.56 13.39 2.00
N ILE A 36 11.72 14.72 1.98
CA ILE A 36 12.66 15.38 1.04
C ILE A 36 14.10 15.11 1.47
N ALA A 37 14.39 15.28 2.76
CA ALA A 37 15.68 14.93 3.35
C ALA A 37 15.98 13.44 3.16
N ALA A 38 14.96 12.57 3.24
CA ALA A 38 15.11 11.15 3.00
C ALA A 38 15.53 10.82 1.56
N VAL A 39 14.95 11.47 0.55
CA VAL A 39 15.33 11.28 -0.86
C VAL A 39 16.79 11.68 -1.08
N GLY A 40 17.22 12.82 -0.53
CA GLY A 40 18.61 13.26 -0.61
C GLY A 40 19.58 12.31 0.09
N ALA A 41 19.26 11.92 1.34
CA ALA A 41 20.07 11.01 2.13
C ALA A 41 20.16 9.61 1.49
N ALA A 42 19.08 9.11 0.87
CA ALA A 42 19.11 7.84 0.18
C ALA A 42 20.08 7.84 -1.01
N ALA A 43 20.14 8.94 -1.76
CA ALA A 43 21.05 9.08 -2.90
C ALA A 43 22.51 9.28 -2.46
N GLU A 44 22.76 10.04 -1.39
CA GLU A 44 24.11 10.29 -0.89
C GLU A 44 24.68 9.10 -0.13
N LEU A 45 23.86 8.46 0.71
CA LEU A 45 24.32 7.41 1.59
C LEU A 45 24.18 6.03 0.99
N GLU A 46 23.43 5.79 -0.09
CA GLU A 46 23.25 4.46 -0.70
C GLU A 46 23.01 3.33 0.34
N PRO A 47 21.99 3.44 1.23
CA PRO A 47 21.74 2.45 2.26
C PRO A 47 21.26 1.11 1.68
N ASP A 48 21.45 0.03 2.43
CA ASP A 48 20.88 -1.28 2.08
C ASP A 48 19.38 -1.32 2.39
N VAL A 49 18.98 -0.70 3.50
CA VAL A 49 17.59 -0.64 3.97
C VAL A 49 17.22 0.77 4.41
N ILE A 50 16.02 1.22 4.04
CA ILE A 50 15.45 2.49 4.50
C ILE A 50 14.21 2.16 5.35
N CYS A 51 14.26 2.53 6.63
CA CYS A 51 13.08 2.53 7.49
C CYS A 51 12.35 3.85 7.32
N MET A 52 11.15 3.82 6.73
CA MET A 52 10.42 5.00 6.27
C MET A 52 9.09 5.16 7.01
N ASP A 53 8.94 6.23 7.80
CA ASP A 53 7.62 6.62 8.30
C ASP A 53 6.71 7.10 7.17
N VAL A 54 5.41 6.84 7.27
CA VAL A 54 4.41 7.30 6.29
C VAL A 54 4.04 8.76 6.52
N GLN A 55 3.81 9.15 7.77
CA GLN A 55 3.21 10.44 8.10
C GLN A 55 4.30 11.44 8.43
N MET A 56 4.69 12.23 7.44
CA MET A 56 5.68 13.29 7.61
C MET A 56 5.17 14.60 6.99
N PRO A 57 5.61 15.76 7.51
CA PRO A 57 5.28 17.04 6.91
C PRO A 57 5.93 17.18 5.52
N GLY A 58 5.27 17.93 4.64
CA GLY A 58 5.74 18.14 3.27
C GLY A 58 5.36 16.98 2.36
N ILE A 59 6.34 16.18 1.93
CA ILE A 59 6.05 14.94 1.19
C ILE A 59 5.92 13.79 2.18
N ASP A 60 4.88 12.98 2.00
CA ASP A 60 4.66 11.79 2.81
C ASP A 60 5.70 10.70 2.48
N GLY A 61 5.83 9.70 3.34
CA GLY A 61 6.80 8.62 3.16
C GLY A 61 6.53 7.76 1.94
N LEU A 62 5.29 7.72 1.44
CA LEU A 62 4.93 6.92 0.26
C LEU A 62 5.37 7.61 -1.03
N GLU A 63 5.20 8.92 -1.11
CA GLU A 63 5.73 9.76 -2.17
C GLU A 63 7.26 9.78 -2.14
N ALA A 64 7.88 9.87 -0.96
CA ALA A 64 9.33 9.75 -0.81
C ALA A 64 9.84 8.37 -1.29
N THR A 65 9.14 7.29 -0.90
CA THR A 65 9.41 5.92 -1.36
C THR A 65 9.39 5.83 -2.88
N ARG A 66 8.32 6.34 -3.52
CA ARG A 66 8.19 6.34 -4.98
C ARG A 66 9.37 7.07 -5.64
N ARG A 67 9.73 8.25 -5.15
CA ARG A 67 10.86 9.03 -5.71
C ARG A 67 12.19 8.30 -5.58
N ILE A 68 12.44 7.64 -4.45
CA ILE A 68 13.67 6.88 -4.20
C ILE A 68 13.76 5.68 -5.16
N VAL A 69 12.64 4.97 -5.36
CA VAL A 69 12.56 3.82 -6.28
C VAL A 69 12.71 4.27 -7.72
N ASP A 70 12.00 5.33 -8.14
CA ASP A 70 12.05 5.87 -9.50
C ASP A 70 13.44 6.44 -9.85
N ALA A 71 14.19 6.90 -8.85
CA ALA A 71 15.59 7.30 -9.00
C ALA A 71 16.56 6.11 -9.17
N GLY A 72 16.08 4.86 -9.10
CA GLY A 72 16.87 3.65 -9.31
C GLY A 72 17.62 3.18 -8.06
N SER A 73 17.22 3.61 -6.86
CA SER A 73 17.80 3.10 -5.62
C SER A 73 17.63 1.60 -5.50
N ARG A 74 18.66 0.92 -4.98
CA ARG A 74 18.65 -0.53 -4.71
C ARG A 74 18.27 -0.84 -3.26
N ALA A 75 18.04 0.18 -2.44
CA ALA A 75 17.69 0.02 -1.05
C ALA A 75 16.32 -0.65 -0.90
N ALA A 76 16.21 -1.62 -0.01
CA ALA A 76 14.91 -2.16 0.38
C ALA A 76 14.20 -1.17 1.31
N ILE A 77 12.92 -0.89 1.06
CA ILE A 77 12.17 0.10 1.85
C ILE A 77 11.24 -0.62 2.81
N LEU A 78 11.49 -0.46 4.11
CA LEU A 78 10.65 -0.89 5.21
C LEU A 78 9.77 0.27 5.66
N VAL A 79 8.47 0.21 5.36
CA VAL A 79 7.54 1.21 5.86
C VAL A 79 7.22 0.95 7.33
N LEU A 80 7.38 1.99 8.16
CA LEU A 80 7.01 2.02 9.56
C LEU A 80 5.79 2.92 9.75
N THR A 81 4.73 2.46 10.40
CA THR A 81 3.58 3.35 10.68
C THR A 81 2.86 2.97 11.95
N THR A 82 2.18 3.93 12.57
CA THR A 82 1.28 3.66 13.71
C THR A 82 -0.08 3.12 13.27
N PHE A 83 -0.49 3.36 12.02
CA PHE A 83 -1.82 2.98 11.53
C PHE A 83 -1.80 1.71 10.70
N ASP A 84 -2.58 0.75 11.15
CA ASP A 84 -2.81 -0.53 10.48
C ASP A 84 -3.98 -0.45 9.48
N SER A 85 -3.97 0.56 8.61
CA SER A 85 -4.98 0.67 7.55
C SER A 85 -4.53 -0.07 6.31
N ASP A 86 -5.39 -0.96 5.81
CA ASP A 86 -5.19 -1.66 4.55
C ASP A 86 -4.86 -0.71 3.40
N ASP A 87 -5.42 0.50 3.37
CA ASP A 87 -5.15 1.47 2.30
C ASP A 87 -3.68 1.90 2.27
N TYR A 88 -3.09 2.18 3.43
CA TYR A 88 -1.67 2.55 3.52
C TYR A 88 -0.76 1.40 3.10
N LEU A 89 -1.10 0.17 3.47
CA LEU A 89 -0.36 -1.00 3.05
C LEU A 89 -0.34 -1.12 1.52
N PHE A 90 -1.51 -1.06 0.87
CA PHE A 90 -1.56 -1.19 -0.60
C PHE A 90 -0.86 -0.03 -1.30
N ARG A 91 -0.98 1.20 -0.78
CA ARG A 91 -0.26 2.36 -1.33
C ARG A 91 1.26 2.23 -1.15
N ALA A 92 1.73 1.69 -0.03
CA ALA A 92 3.15 1.40 0.20
C ALA A 92 3.70 0.37 -0.78
N LEU A 93 2.99 -0.75 -0.96
CA LEU A 93 3.39 -1.76 -1.94
C LEU A 93 3.37 -1.21 -3.37
N ALA A 94 2.37 -0.40 -3.72
CA ALA A 94 2.29 0.25 -5.03
C ALA A 94 3.37 1.32 -5.24
N ALA A 95 3.93 1.89 -4.17
CA ALA A 95 5.06 2.82 -4.23
C ALA A 95 6.42 2.10 -4.35
N GLY A 96 6.45 0.77 -4.20
CA GLY A 96 7.67 -0.04 -4.27
C GLY A 96 8.27 -0.38 -2.91
N ALA A 97 7.51 -0.24 -1.81
CA ALA A 97 7.97 -0.72 -0.50
C ALA A 97 8.20 -2.23 -0.51
N SER A 98 9.31 -2.66 0.10
CA SER A 98 9.72 -4.06 0.18
C SER A 98 9.19 -4.75 1.45
N GLY A 99 8.80 -3.98 2.46
CA GLY A 99 8.18 -4.49 3.67
C GLY A 99 7.37 -3.44 4.42
N PHE A 100 6.59 -3.91 5.40
CA PHE A 100 5.70 -3.09 6.22
C PHE A 100 5.72 -3.59 7.66
N LEU A 101 5.88 -2.68 8.61
CA LEU A 101 5.89 -2.98 10.04
C LEU A 101 5.21 -1.84 10.82
N LEU A 102 4.48 -2.19 11.89
CA LEU A 102 3.88 -1.19 12.76
C LEU A 102 4.93 -0.63 13.73
N LYS A 103 4.88 0.69 14.03
CA LYS A 103 5.76 1.32 15.05
C LYS A 103 5.54 0.74 16.46
N THR A 104 4.40 0.07 16.69
CA THR A 104 4.07 -0.63 17.95
C THR A 104 4.58 -2.06 18.00
N ALA A 105 5.19 -2.56 16.92
CA ALA A 105 5.80 -3.88 16.91
C ALA A 105 6.94 -3.98 17.92
N ARG A 106 7.23 -5.21 18.34
CA ARG A 106 8.32 -5.44 19.28
C ARG A 106 9.67 -5.12 18.62
N PRO A 107 10.67 -4.63 19.37
CA PRO A 107 12.01 -4.31 18.84
C PRO A 107 12.64 -5.44 18.02
N GLU A 108 12.41 -6.69 18.41
CA GLU A 108 12.97 -7.86 17.74
C GLU A 108 12.44 -7.98 16.30
N HIS A 109 11.18 -7.64 16.06
CA HIS A 109 10.57 -7.67 14.72
C HIS A 109 11.19 -6.62 13.79
N LEU A 110 11.58 -5.45 14.31
CA LEU A 110 12.28 -4.43 13.53
C LEU A 110 13.63 -4.95 13.05
N VAL A 111 14.40 -5.56 13.96
CA VAL A 111 15.72 -6.13 13.65
C VAL A 111 15.59 -7.26 12.62
N GLU A 112 14.63 -8.15 12.81
CA GLU A 112 14.37 -9.25 11.88
C GLU A 112 13.97 -8.74 10.49
N ALA A 113 13.01 -7.82 10.41
CA ALA A 113 12.55 -7.24 9.16
C ALA A 113 13.70 -6.60 8.37
N VAL A 114 14.53 -5.77 9.04
CA VAL A 114 15.68 -5.13 8.41
C VAL A 114 16.70 -6.15 7.90
N ARG A 115 16.97 -7.22 8.65
CA ARG A 115 17.88 -8.30 8.22
C ARG A 115 17.38 -9.05 7.00
N VAL A 116 16.10 -9.39 6.96
CA VAL A 116 15.53 -10.12 5.82
C VAL A 116 15.50 -9.24 4.58
N LEU A 117 15.10 -7.97 4.71
CA LEU A 117 15.07 -7.03 3.61
C LEU A 117 16.45 -6.79 3.00
N ALA A 118 17.50 -6.69 3.83
CA ALA A 118 18.87 -6.55 3.32
C ALA A 118 19.43 -7.81 2.65
N ALA A 119 18.87 -8.99 2.94
CA ALA A 119 19.21 -10.22 2.23
C ALA A 119 18.64 -10.25 0.79
N GLY A 120 17.79 -9.27 0.44
CA GLY A 120 17.12 -9.19 -0.86
C GLY A 120 15.77 -9.92 -0.90
N ASP A 121 15.32 -10.45 0.24
CA ASP A 121 14.01 -11.06 0.38
C ASP A 121 12.96 -9.97 0.65
N ALA A 122 11.85 -9.97 -0.10
CA ALA A 122 10.70 -9.13 0.23
C ALA A 122 9.96 -9.73 1.44
N LEU A 123 9.76 -8.93 2.50
CA LEU A 123 9.13 -9.40 3.73
C LEU A 123 7.77 -8.71 3.94
N LEU A 124 6.70 -9.48 3.76
CA LEU A 124 5.36 -9.12 4.20
C LEU A 124 5.06 -9.88 5.50
N SER A 125 4.58 -9.20 6.55
CA SER A 125 4.17 -9.91 7.77
C SER A 125 3.05 -10.91 7.45
N PRO A 126 2.86 -12.01 8.22
CA PRO A 126 1.79 -12.97 7.98
C PRO A 126 0.39 -12.33 7.96
N GLU A 127 0.16 -11.32 8.80
CA GLU A 127 -1.08 -10.54 8.84
C GLU A 127 -1.27 -9.72 7.55
N VAL A 128 -0.22 -9.03 7.11
CA VAL A 128 -0.19 -8.26 5.85
C VAL A 128 -0.38 -9.17 4.64
N THR A 129 0.29 -10.32 4.63
CA THR A 129 0.20 -11.33 3.56
C THR A 129 -1.22 -11.87 3.42
N ARG A 130 -1.87 -12.21 4.55
CA ARG A 130 -3.27 -12.66 4.56
C ARG A 130 -4.20 -11.58 3.95
N ARG A 131 -4.02 -10.32 4.32
CA ARG A 131 -4.85 -9.21 3.81
C ARG A 131 -4.65 -8.96 2.31
N VAL A 132 -3.41 -9.03 1.83
CA VAL A 132 -3.12 -8.94 0.38
C VAL A 132 -3.84 -10.07 -0.36
N ILE A 133 -3.76 -11.31 0.13
CA ILE A 133 -4.45 -12.47 -0.47
C ILE A 133 -5.97 -12.28 -0.44
N GLU A 134 -6.55 -11.84 0.68
CA GLU A 134 -8.00 -11.63 0.83
C GLU A 134 -8.56 -10.62 -0.19
N ARG A 135 -7.85 -9.50 -0.42
CA ARG A 135 -8.31 -8.47 -1.36
C ARG A 135 -8.12 -8.86 -2.83
N PHE A 136 -7.04 -9.56 -3.18
CA PHE A 136 -6.87 -10.09 -4.53
C PHE A 136 -7.81 -11.27 -4.81
N GLY A 137 -8.11 -12.11 -3.82
CA GLY A 137 -9.13 -13.15 -3.89
C GLY A 137 -10.54 -12.60 -4.08
N ALA A 138 -10.89 -11.51 -3.37
CA ALA A 138 -12.18 -10.83 -3.53
C ALA A 138 -12.35 -10.17 -4.92
N ARG A 139 -11.28 -9.66 -5.54
CA ARG A 139 -11.33 -9.09 -6.91
C ARG A 139 -11.40 -10.15 -8.00
N ALA A 140 -10.79 -11.32 -7.80
CA ALA A 140 -10.93 -12.46 -8.71
C ALA A 140 -12.36 -13.04 -8.72
N GLY A 141 -13.06 -13.03 -7.57
CA GLY A 141 -14.47 -13.41 -7.49
C GLY A 141 -15.42 -12.43 -8.20
N ALA A 142 -15.10 -11.13 -8.23
CA ALA A 142 -15.91 -10.11 -8.90
C ALA A 142 -15.79 -10.13 -10.44
N HIS A 143 -14.74 -10.74 -11.00
CA HIS A 143 -14.59 -10.94 -12.46
C HIS A 143 -15.07 -12.31 -12.95
N ALA A 144 -15.32 -13.27 -12.04
CA ALA A 144 -15.90 -14.57 -12.38
C ALA A 144 -17.45 -14.56 -12.44
N GLY A 145 -18.11 -13.47 -12.04
CA GLY A 145 -19.58 -13.37 -12.04
C GLY A 145 -20.23 -12.83 -13.32
N GLY A 146 -19.45 -12.55 -14.37
CA GLY A 146 -19.94 -11.86 -15.58
C GLY A 146 -19.88 -12.65 -16.90
N ALA A 147 -19.42 -13.90 -16.88
CA ALA A 147 -19.11 -14.66 -18.10
C ALA A 147 -19.80 -16.03 -18.18
N ASP A 148 -21.02 -16.17 -17.68
CA ASP A 148 -21.84 -17.37 -17.86
C ASP A 148 -23.29 -17.03 -18.22
N ALA A 149 -23.47 -16.28 -19.32
CA ALA A 149 -24.78 -16.09 -19.95
C ALA A 149 -24.65 -15.76 -21.45
N ALA A 150 -23.94 -16.58 -22.23
CA ALA A 150 -24.10 -16.57 -23.69
C ALA A 150 -23.62 -17.87 -24.35
N GLY A 151 -24.58 -18.76 -24.64
CA GLY A 151 -24.51 -19.57 -25.87
C GLY A 151 -24.49 -21.09 -25.69
N SER A 152 -25.68 -21.71 -25.69
CA SER A 152 -25.91 -22.87 -26.55
C SER A 152 -27.41 -23.03 -26.82
N THR A 153 -27.82 -22.60 -28.02
CA THR A 153 -29.09 -22.99 -28.64
C THR A 153 -28.82 -24.24 -29.46
N THR A 154 -29.49 -25.36 -29.17
CA THR A 154 -29.98 -26.29 -30.20
C THR A 154 -31.23 -27.01 -29.69
N ALA A 155 -32.19 -27.11 -30.58
CA ALA A 155 -33.60 -27.39 -30.39
C ALA A 155 -33.96 -28.85 -30.07
N SER A 156 -35.12 -29.07 -29.44
CA SER A 156 -36.29 -29.75 -30.06
C SER A 156 -37.49 -29.86 -29.11
N ALA A 157 -38.66 -29.99 -29.72
CA ALA A 157 -40.04 -29.72 -29.28
C ALA A 157 -40.59 -30.56 -28.10
N ASP A 158 -41.58 -30.02 -27.36
CA ASP A 158 -43.02 -30.34 -27.55
C ASP A 158 -43.96 -29.56 -26.57
N GLY A 159 -45.18 -29.24 -27.02
CA GLY A 159 -46.36 -28.94 -26.18
C GLY A 159 -46.65 -27.51 -25.67
N GLY A 160 -47.58 -26.77 -26.30
CA GLY A 160 -48.27 -25.58 -25.73
C GLY A 160 -49.56 -25.92 -24.96
N PRO A 161 -50.52 -24.98 -24.71
CA PRO A 161 -50.47 -23.52 -24.61
C PRO A 161 -51.18 -22.96 -23.33
N ALA A 162 -51.44 -21.63 -23.29
CA ALA A 162 -52.29 -20.85 -22.36
C ALA A 162 -51.56 -20.19 -21.16
N SER A 163 -51.79 -18.93 -20.75
CA SER A 163 -52.70 -17.86 -21.18
C SER A 163 -52.38 -16.56 -20.42
N ARG A 164 -52.37 -15.43 -21.14
CA ARG A 164 -52.87 -14.07 -20.80
C ARG A 164 -52.24 -13.20 -19.68
N SER A 165 -52.23 -11.90 -20.03
CA SER A 165 -52.37 -10.67 -19.21
C SER A 165 -51.04 -9.93 -18.92
N ALA A 166 -50.70 -8.85 -19.64
CA ALA A 166 -51.14 -7.44 -19.46
C ALA A 166 -50.72 -6.87 -18.08
N ALA A 167 -50.15 -5.68 -17.87
CA ALA A 167 -50.05 -4.41 -18.61
C ALA A 167 -48.90 -3.57 -17.96
N ALA A 168 -48.17 -2.72 -18.70
CA ALA A 168 -48.29 -1.24 -18.75
C ALA A 168 -47.53 -0.41 -17.68
N GLY A 169 -46.92 0.69 -18.15
CA GLY A 169 -46.41 1.85 -17.37
C GLY A 169 -44.88 1.98 -17.43
N SER A 170 -44.20 2.73 -18.33
CA SER A 170 -44.29 4.15 -18.74
C SER A 170 -44.05 5.17 -17.61
N GLY A 171 -42.94 5.92 -17.73
CA GLY A 171 -42.63 7.17 -17.01
C GLY A 171 -41.11 7.31 -16.80
N ALA A 172 -40.31 7.80 -17.77
CA ALA A 172 -40.17 9.16 -18.27
C ALA A 172 -39.62 10.19 -17.26
N ALA A 173 -38.37 10.61 -17.53
CA ALA A 173 -37.83 11.97 -17.52
C ALA A 173 -37.73 12.79 -16.22
N GLY A 174 -36.53 13.32 -15.99
CA GLY A 174 -36.27 14.39 -15.02
C GLY A 174 -34.82 14.89 -15.08
N VAL A 175 -34.45 15.58 -16.15
CA VAL A 175 -33.23 16.40 -16.29
C VAL A 175 -33.38 17.69 -15.49
N GLY A 176 -32.31 18.16 -14.83
CA GLY A 176 -32.16 19.58 -14.49
C GLY A 176 -30.94 19.91 -13.60
N PRO A 177 -30.22 21.04 -13.81
CA PRO A 177 -28.78 21.11 -13.55
C PRO A 177 -28.33 22.19 -12.54
N ALA A 178 -27.01 22.19 -12.28
CA ALA A 178 -26.11 23.33 -12.03
C ALA A 178 -26.28 24.22 -10.78
N GLY A 179 -25.18 24.39 -10.05
CA GLY A 179 -24.98 25.48 -9.08
C GLY A 179 -23.49 25.67 -8.78
N VAL A 180 -22.86 26.61 -9.50
CA VAL A 180 -21.47 27.08 -9.31
C VAL A 180 -21.50 28.44 -8.59
N GLY A 181 -20.59 28.63 -7.64
CA GLY A 181 -19.96 29.91 -7.29
C GLY A 181 -20.15 30.40 -5.84
N PRO A 182 -19.35 31.38 -5.38
CA PRO A 182 -17.91 31.53 -5.59
C PRO A 182 -17.12 31.86 -4.29
N ALA A 183 -15.81 32.02 -4.46
CA ALA A 183 -14.81 32.46 -3.50
C ALA A 183 -15.12 33.80 -2.81
N GLY A 184 -14.69 33.91 -1.55
CA GLY A 184 -14.63 35.13 -0.76
C GLY A 184 -13.23 35.30 -0.17
N VAL A 185 -12.69 36.49 -0.43
CA VAL A 185 -11.39 37.09 -0.08
C VAL A 185 -11.14 37.24 1.41
#